data_AF-B8IL88-F1
#
_entry.id   AF-B8IL88-F1
#
_cell.length_a   1.000
_cell.length_b   1.000
_cell.length_c   1.000
_cell.angle_alpha   90.00
_cell.angle_beta   90.00
_cell.angle_gamma   90.00
#
_symmetry.space_group_name_H-M   'P 1'
#
loop_
_entity.id
_entity.type
_entity.pdbx_description
1 polymer ?
#
loop_
_entity_poly.entity_id
_entity_poly.type
_entity_poly.pdbx_seq_one_letter_code
_entity_poly.pdbx_strand_id
1 'polypeptide(L)'
;MTKLLPLLGLALALASPSALANDRAALARTIIERTVAKNLGLAFKQAEERSLASLPAEKADRLRPELDKGFEQERAKLVDELSKEYAQKFSDDELKQLLKIYDDPVYQKFQAVNADPNSLVSSITKDAVTRMMNMLALATMAQQQPQPGAGPAPKQP
;
A
#
# COMPACT_ATOMS: atom_id res chain seq x y z
N MET A 1 -59.53 -5.91 -15.33
CA MET A 1 -58.51 -5.52 -14.32
C MET A 1 -57.55 -6.69 -14.16
N THR A 2 -56.46 -6.69 -14.93
CA THR A 2 -55.52 -7.81 -15.03
C THR A 2 -54.41 -7.60 -13.99
N LYS A 3 -54.34 -8.51 -13.01
CA LYS A 3 -53.38 -8.48 -11.90
C LYS A 3 -51.99 -8.93 -12.41
N LEU A 4 -51.10 -8.00 -12.69
CA LEU A 4 -49.68 -8.24 -12.98
C LEU A 4 -48.85 -7.70 -11.80
N LEU A 5 -48.61 -8.49 -10.75
CA LEU A 5 -47.84 -8.03 -9.60
C LEU A 5 -46.97 -9.06 -8.82
N PRO A 6 -46.74 -10.34 -9.22
CA PRO A 6 -45.81 -11.18 -8.44
C PRO A 6 -44.39 -11.30 -9.04
N LEU A 7 -44.06 -10.65 -10.17
CA LEU A 7 -42.79 -10.90 -10.87
C LEU A 7 -41.56 -10.15 -10.30
N LEU A 8 -41.72 -9.12 -9.47
CA LEU A 8 -40.57 -8.40 -8.90
C LEU A 8 -39.94 -9.08 -7.67
N GLY A 9 -40.68 -9.95 -6.96
CA GLY A 9 -40.18 -10.61 -5.74
C GLY A 9 -39.25 -11.80 -6.02
N LEU A 10 -39.33 -12.41 -7.20
CA LEU A 10 -38.59 -13.64 -7.53
C LEU A 10 -37.16 -13.35 -8.04
N ALA A 11 -36.90 -12.15 -8.55
CA ALA A 11 -35.57 -11.76 -9.03
C ALA A 11 -34.56 -11.54 -7.88
N LEU A 12 -35.02 -11.08 -6.71
CA LEU A 12 -34.18 -10.92 -5.51
C LEU A 12 -33.86 -12.25 -4.81
N ALA A 13 -34.67 -13.29 -5.01
CA ALA A 13 -34.50 -14.60 -4.37
C ALA A 13 -33.51 -15.53 -5.11
N LEU A 14 -33.10 -15.18 -6.34
CA LEU A 14 -32.22 -15.99 -7.19
C LEU A 14 -30.78 -15.47 -7.28
N ALA A 15 -30.46 -14.38 -6.58
CA ALA A 15 -29.07 -14.02 -6.35
C ALA A 15 -28.45 -15.06 -5.40
N SER A 16 -27.92 -16.14 -6.00
CA SER A 16 -27.28 -17.21 -5.25
C SER A 16 -26.12 -16.64 -4.42
N PRO A 17 -25.87 -17.14 -3.20
CA PRO A 17 -24.81 -16.63 -2.32
C PRO A 17 -23.44 -16.59 -3.01
N SER A 18 -23.20 -17.49 -3.96
CA SER A 18 -22.01 -17.52 -4.80
C SER A 18 -21.90 -16.34 -5.76
N ALA A 19 -23.00 -15.89 -6.39
CA ALA A 19 -22.99 -14.71 -7.26
C ALA A 19 -22.68 -13.43 -6.45
N LEU A 20 -23.33 -13.27 -5.28
CA LEU A 20 -23.06 -12.17 -4.36
C LEU A 20 -21.65 -12.20 -3.76
N ALA A 21 -21.06 -13.39 -3.57
CA ALA A 21 -19.67 -13.51 -3.13
C ALA A 21 -18.67 -13.16 -4.24
N ASN A 22 -18.98 -13.51 -5.49
CA ASN A 22 -18.13 -13.21 -6.64
C ASN A 22 -18.11 -11.70 -6.95
N ASP A 23 -19.27 -11.05 -6.87
CA ASP A 23 -19.38 -9.60 -7.06
C ASP A 23 -18.62 -8.82 -5.97
N ARG A 24 -18.70 -9.26 -4.71
CA ARG A 24 -17.91 -8.67 -3.61
C ARG A 24 -16.41 -8.82 -3.82
N ALA A 25 -15.96 -9.99 -4.25
CA ALA A 25 -14.55 -10.23 -4.55
C ALA A 25 -14.05 -9.31 -5.67
N ALA A 26 -14.86 -9.08 -6.72
CA ALA A 26 -14.52 -8.16 -7.81
C ALA A 26 -14.47 -6.69 -7.36
N LEU A 27 -15.42 -6.25 -6.52
CA LEU A 27 -15.43 -4.90 -5.96
C LEU A 27 -14.22 -4.66 -5.05
N ALA A 28 -13.95 -5.59 -4.14
CA ALA A 28 -12.78 -5.55 -3.26
C ALA A 28 -11.49 -5.50 -4.08
N ARG A 29 -11.38 -6.34 -5.12
CA ARG A 29 -10.24 -6.33 -6.04
C ARG A 29 -10.01 -4.98 -6.68
N THR A 30 -11.06 -4.36 -7.18
CA THR A 30 -10.97 -3.03 -7.80
C THR A 30 -10.44 -1.98 -6.81
N ILE A 31 -10.87 -2.03 -5.55
CA ILE A 31 -10.36 -1.13 -4.50
C ILE A 31 -8.87 -1.39 -4.22
N ILE A 32 -8.48 -2.65 -4.04
CA ILE A 32 -7.09 -3.02 -3.73
C ILE A 32 -6.14 -2.65 -4.88
N GLU A 33 -6.57 -2.86 -6.14
CA GLU A 33 -5.80 -2.49 -7.31
C GLU A 33 -5.58 -0.97 -7.40
N ARG A 34 -6.59 -0.17 -7.02
CA ARG A 34 -6.52 1.31 -7.01
C ARG A 34 -5.70 1.89 -5.84
N THR A 35 -5.43 1.09 -4.82
CA THR A 35 -4.79 1.52 -3.57
C THR A 35 -3.42 0.89 -3.38
N VAL A 36 -3.42 -0.29 -2.76
CA VAL A 36 -2.22 -1.02 -2.32
C VAL A 36 -1.39 -1.41 -3.52
N ALA A 37 -2.00 -1.99 -4.55
CA ALA A 37 -1.25 -2.48 -5.70
C ALA A 37 -0.62 -1.34 -6.53
N LYS A 38 -1.31 -0.20 -6.65
CA LYS A 38 -0.79 0.99 -7.33
C LYS A 38 0.39 1.60 -6.58
N ASN A 39 0.27 1.78 -5.26
CA ASN A 39 1.34 2.33 -4.44
C ASN A 39 2.55 1.38 -4.35
N LEU A 40 2.29 0.07 -4.33
CA LEU A 40 3.33 -0.95 -4.36
C LEU A 40 4.13 -0.91 -5.68
N GLY A 41 3.47 -0.69 -6.82
CA GLY A 41 4.16 -0.53 -8.10
C GLY A 41 5.11 0.67 -8.14
N LEU A 42 4.69 1.82 -7.59
CA LEU A 42 5.55 3.00 -7.48
C LEU A 42 6.76 2.74 -6.57
N ALA A 43 6.53 2.13 -5.41
CA ALA A 43 7.60 1.79 -4.46
C ALA A 43 8.57 0.75 -5.06
N PHE A 44 8.05 -0.24 -5.78
CA PHE A 44 8.84 -1.24 -6.47
C PHE A 44 9.74 -0.59 -7.52
N LYS A 45 9.22 0.28 -8.39
CA LYS A 45 10.03 0.96 -9.41
C LYS A 45 11.15 1.80 -8.81
N GLN A 46 10.88 2.54 -7.73
CA GLN A 46 11.93 3.28 -7.03
C GLN A 46 13.00 2.37 -6.40
N ALA A 47 12.59 1.24 -5.83
CA ALA A 47 13.51 0.26 -5.24
C ALA A 47 14.32 -0.47 -6.31
N GLU A 48 13.69 -0.82 -7.43
CA GLU A 48 14.31 -1.41 -8.62
C GLU A 48 15.39 -0.48 -9.17
N GLU A 49 15.05 0.80 -9.43
CA GLU A 49 16.00 1.80 -9.91
C GLU A 49 17.23 1.91 -9.00
N ARG A 50 17.03 2.02 -7.68
CA ARG A 50 18.14 2.08 -6.71
C ARG A 50 18.99 0.82 -6.70
N SER A 51 18.35 -0.36 -6.78
CA SER A 51 19.06 -1.64 -6.76
C SER A 51 19.89 -1.84 -8.02
N LEU A 52 19.32 -1.49 -9.17
CA LEU A 52 19.98 -1.62 -10.47
C LEU A 52 21.04 -0.53 -10.73
N ALA A 53 20.96 0.64 -10.08
CA ALA A 53 21.92 1.74 -10.25
C ALA A 53 23.36 1.37 -9.91
N SER A 54 23.57 0.36 -9.07
CA SER A 54 24.89 -0.15 -8.69
C SER A 54 25.48 -1.17 -9.67
N LEU A 55 24.71 -1.61 -10.67
CA LEU A 55 25.09 -2.65 -11.62
C LEU A 55 25.51 -2.06 -12.98
N PRO A 56 26.36 -2.76 -13.75
CA PRO A 56 26.59 -2.43 -15.15
C PRO A 56 25.28 -2.46 -15.95
N ALA A 57 25.10 -1.50 -16.87
CA ALA A 57 23.85 -1.31 -17.63
C ALA A 57 23.35 -2.60 -18.31
N GLU A 58 24.24 -3.36 -18.96
CA GLU A 58 23.89 -4.64 -19.58
C GLU A 58 23.33 -5.68 -18.60
N LYS A 59 23.83 -5.70 -17.35
CA LYS A 59 23.32 -6.62 -16.32
C LYS A 59 21.98 -6.13 -15.78
N ALA A 60 21.85 -4.82 -15.57
CA ALA A 60 20.58 -4.23 -15.16
C ALA A 60 19.48 -4.49 -16.19
N ASP A 61 19.75 -4.28 -17.48
CA ASP A 61 18.80 -4.47 -18.57
C ASP A 61 18.33 -5.93 -18.70
N ARG A 62 19.22 -6.89 -18.44
CA ARG A 62 18.86 -8.32 -18.43
C ARG A 62 18.02 -8.74 -17.23
N LEU A 63 18.18 -8.07 -16.08
CA LEU A 63 17.45 -8.39 -14.85
C LEU A 63 16.05 -7.76 -14.80
N ARG A 64 15.84 -6.60 -15.43
CA ARG A 64 14.53 -5.90 -15.41
C ARG A 64 13.34 -6.78 -15.81
N PRO A 65 13.38 -7.58 -16.91
CA PRO A 65 12.24 -8.42 -17.28
C PRO A 65 11.90 -9.48 -16.23
N GLU A 66 12.90 -10.04 -15.56
CA GLU A 66 12.69 -11.03 -14.49
C GLU A 66 12.13 -10.38 -13.22
N LEU A 67 12.63 -9.20 -12.88
CA LEU A 67 12.15 -8.39 -11.76
C LEU A 67 10.71 -7.95 -11.98
N ASP A 68 10.38 -7.44 -13.17
CA ASP A 68 9.01 -7.06 -13.54
C ASP A 68 8.06 -8.25 -13.49
N LYS A 69 8.48 -9.40 -14.02
CA LYS A 69 7.68 -10.63 -13.98
C LYS A 69 7.45 -11.11 -12.56
N GLY A 70 8.49 -11.14 -11.73
CA GLY A 70 8.38 -11.52 -10.33
C GLY A 70 7.48 -10.57 -9.55
N PHE A 71 7.62 -9.27 -9.80
CA PHE A 71 6.76 -8.25 -9.21
C PHE A 71 5.29 -8.45 -9.59
N GLU A 72 4.96 -8.64 -10.87
CA GLU A 72 3.56 -8.83 -11.27
C GLU A 72 2.94 -10.11 -10.70
N GLN A 73 3.73 -11.19 -10.53
CA GLN A 73 3.26 -12.41 -9.88
C GLN A 73 2.92 -12.18 -8.40
N GLU A 74 3.84 -11.57 -7.65
CA GLU A 74 3.62 -11.26 -6.23
C GLU A 74 2.51 -10.22 -6.04
N ARG A 75 2.45 -9.21 -6.91
CA ARG A 75 1.37 -8.22 -6.94
C ARG A 75 0.01 -8.90 -7.18
N ALA A 76 -0.08 -9.81 -8.14
CA ALA A 76 -1.33 -10.52 -8.43
C ALA A 76 -1.79 -11.39 -7.25
N LYS A 77 -0.84 -12.08 -6.59
CA LYS A 77 -1.11 -12.88 -5.39
C LYS A 77 -1.59 -12.01 -4.23
N LEU A 78 -0.89 -10.91 -3.95
CA LEU A 78 -1.27 -9.95 -2.92
C LEU A 78 -2.68 -9.39 -3.17
N VAL A 79 -2.96 -8.99 -4.42
CA VAL A 79 -4.29 -8.51 -4.79
C VAL A 79 -5.34 -9.58 -4.52
N ASP A 80 -5.11 -10.83 -4.91
CA ASP A 80 -6.06 -11.93 -4.67
C ASP A 80 -6.33 -12.17 -3.17
N GLU A 81 -5.27 -12.25 -2.36
CA GLU A 81 -5.37 -12.45 -0.90
C GLU A 81 -6.13 -11.30 -0.21
N LEU A 82 -5.75 -10.05 -0.50
CA LEU A 82 -6.43 -8.88 0.07
C LEU A 82 -7.86 -8.75 -0.42
N SER A 83 -8.14 -9.08 -1.68
CA SER A 83 -9.51 -9.02 -2.22
C SER A 83 -10.44 -9.97 -1.47
N LYS A 84 -9.95 -11.19 -1.17
CA LYS A 84 -10.71 -12.18 -0.39
C LYS A 84 -10.98 -11.68 1.03
N GLU A 85 -9.97 -11.13 1.69
CA GLU A 85 -10.11 -10.60 3.06
C GLU A 85 -11.14 -9.46 3.11
N TYR A 86 -11.08 -8.53 2.17
CA TYR A 86 -12.02 -7.41 2.12
C TYR A 86 -13.43 -7.85 1.73
N ALA A 87 -13.58 -8.77 0.77
CA ALA A 87 -14.89 -9.30 0.38
C ALA A 87 -15.60 -10.06 1.51
N GLN A 88 -14.84 -10.61 2.46
CA GLN A 88 -15.39 -11.26 3.65
C GLN A 88 -15.80 -10.26 4.74
N LYS A 89 -15.08 -9.15 4.89
CA LYS A 89 -15.31 -8.18 5.98
C LYS A 89 -16.31 -7.07 5.63
N PHE A 90 -16.48 -6.77 4.34
CA PHE A 90 -17.33 -5.67 3.90
C PHE A 90 -18.53 -6.17 3.10
N SER A 91 -19.65 -5.49 3.28
CA SER A 91 -20.84 -5.65 2.44
C SER A 91 -20.63 -5.00 1.06
N ASP A 92 -21.50 -5.35 0.11
CA ASP A 92 -21.50 -4.75 -1.23
C ASP A 92 -21.63 -3.22 -1.20
N ASP A 93 -22.51 -2.70 -0.34
CA ASP A 93 -22.78 -1.27 -0.26
C ASP A 93 -21.60 -0.51 0.33
N GLU A 94 -20.91 -1.08 1.32
CA GLU A 94 -19.68 -0.52 1.86
C GLU A 94 -18.55 -0.52 0.84
N LEU A 95 -18.36 -1.62 0.09
CA LEU A 95 -17.36 -1.69 -0.98
C LEU A 95 -17.66 -0.67 -2.10
N LYS A 96 -18.92 -0.54 -2.51
CA LYS A 96 -19.34 0.48 -3.49
C LYS A 96 -19.11 1.90 -2.95
N GLN A 97 -19.37 2.14 -1.68
CA GLN A 97 -19.13 3.44 -1.06
C GLN A 97 -17.64 3.77 -1.02
N LEU A 98 -16.79 2.79 -0.70
CA LEU A 98 -15.33 2.94 -0.77
C LEU A 98 -14.86 3.27 -2.19
N LEU A 99 -15.39 2.58 -3.21
CA LEU A 99 -15.07 2.87 -4.61
C LEU A 99 -15.36 4.32 -5.01
N LYS A 100 -16.51 4.87 -4.57
CA LYS A 100 -16.86 6.27 -4.85
C LYS A 100 -15.83 7.26 -4.31
N ILE A 101 -15.20 6.97 -3.18
CA ILE A 101 -14.12 7.82 -2.64
C ILE A 101 -12.94 7.86 -3.61
N TYR A 102 -12.57 6.73 -4.22
CA TYR A 102 -11.48 6.67 -5.20
C TYR A 102 -11.82 7.34 -6.53
N ASP A 103 -13.10 7.49 -6.85
CA ASP A 103 -13.58 8.25 -8.01
C ASP A 103 -13.80 9.75 -7.71
N ASP A 104 -13.75 10.15 -6.43
CA ASP A 104 -13.96 11.53 -6.04
C ASP A 104 -12.77 12.42 -6.46
N PRO A 105 -13.01 13.53 -7.19
CA PRO A 105 -11.93 14.37 -7.72
C PRO A 105 -11.14 15.12 -6.64
N VAL A 106 -11.76 15.43 -5.50
CA VAL A 106 -11.07 16.05 -4.36
C VAL A 106 -10.12 15.04 -3.73
N TYR A 107 -10.58 13.80 -3.55
CA TYR A 107 -9.73 12.73 -3.05
C TYR A 107 -8.61 12.35 -4.01
N GLN A 108 -8.86 12.34 -5.32
CA GLN A 108 -7.82 12.13 -6.33
C GLN A 108 -6.77 13.26 -6.29
N LYS A 109 -7.20 14.52 -6.15
CA LYS A 109 -6.28 15.66 -5.98
C LYS A 109 -5.47 15.51 -4.70
N PHE A 110 -6.09 15.10 -3.60
CA PHE A 110 -5.39 14.83 -2.34
C PHE A 110 -4.31 13.76 -2.54
N GLN A 111 -4.64 12.62 -3.17
CA GLN A 111 -3.66 11.56 -3.46
C GLN A 111 -2.52 12.06 -4.35
N ALA A 112 -2.82 12.82 -5.40
CA ALA A 112 -1.81 13.35 -6.32
C ALA A 112 -0.80 14.27 -5.60
N VAL A 113 -1.27 15.16 -4.73
CA VAL A 113 -0.38 16.05 -3.94
C VAL A 113 0.52 15.23 -3.01
N ASN A 114 -0.01 14.20 -2.35
CA ASN A 114 0.76 13.35 -1.43
C ASN A 114 1.74 12.42 -2.15
N ALA A 115 1.47 12.05 -3.41
CA ALA A 115 2.35 11.21 -4.22
C ALA A 115 3.42 11.99 -4.98
N ASP A 116 3.22 13.30 -5.19
CA ASP A 116 4.19 14.15 -5.89
C ASP A 116 5.45 14.37 -5.03
N PRO A 117 6.63 13.87 -5.45
CA PRO A 117 7.86 14.02 -4.68
C PRO A 117 8.35 15.47 -4.59
N ASN A 118 7.84 16.36 -5.45
CA ASN A 118 8.14 17.79 -5.51
C ASN A 118 7.11 18.66 -4.78
N SER A 119 6.05 18.07 -4.22
CA SER A 119 5.06 18.83 -3.46
C SER A 119 5.65 19.37 -2.16
N LEU A 120 5.09 20.50 -1.70
CA LEU A 120 5.42 21.03 -0.37
C LEU A 120 5.13 20.02 0.74
N VAL A 121 4.09 19.20 0.57
CA VAL A 121 3.76 18.11 1.52
C VAL A 121 4.92 17.13 1.61
N SER A 122 5.40 16.62 0.47
CA SER A 122 6.55 15.72 0.41
C SER A 122 7.81 16.34 1.02
N SER A 123 8.07 17.63 0.78
CA SER A 123 9.20 18.34 1.38
C SER A 123 9.08 18.40 2.90
N ILE A 124 7.93 18.84 3.42
CA ILE A 124 7.66 18.93 4.87
C ILE A 124 7.83 17.56 5.53
N THR A 125 7.30 16.50 4.91
CA THR A 125 7.42 15.14 5.43
C THR A 125 8.88 14.66 5.46
N LYS A 126 9.67 14.90 4.40
CA LYS A 126 11.10 14.56 4.35
C LYS A 126 11.90 15.31 5.43
N ASP A 127 11.61 16.59 5.64
CA ASP A 127 12.27 17.42 6.65
C ASP A 127 11.94 16.94 8.07
N ALA A 128 10.68 16.57 8.32
CA ALA A 128 10.26 15.99 9.59
C ALA A 128 10.97 14.66 9.87
N VAL A 129 10.99 13.74 8.91
CA VAL A 129 11.67 12.44 9.05
C VAL A 129 13.17 12.62 9.27
N THR A 130 13.81 13.53 8.53
CA THR A 130 15.24 13.83 8.71
C THR A 130 15.53 14.33 10.12
N ARG A 131 14.71 15.24 10.65
CA ARG A 131 14.84 15.69 12.05
C ARG A 131 14.68 14.55 13.05
N MET A 132 13.70 13.66 12.86
CA MET A 132 13.52 12.48 13.73
C MET A 132 14.72 11.55 13.67
N MET A 133 15.26 11.26 12.49
CA MET A 133 16.45 10.43 12.32
C MET A 133 17.69 11.04 12.98
N ASN A 134 17.88 12.35 12.86
CA ASN A 134 18.97 13.05 13.53
C ASN A 134 18.82 13.01 15.06
N MET A 135 17.59 13.16 15.58
CA MET A 135 17.34 13.00 17.02
C MET A 135 17.63 11.58 17.50
N LEU A 136 17.23 10.56 16.75
CA LEU A 136 17.54 9.16 17.06
C LEU A 136 19.04 8.90 17.03
N ALA A 137 19.75 9.38 16.00
CA ALA A 137 21.20 9.29 15.91
C ALA A 137 21.89 9.96 17.10
N LEU A 138 21.50 11.18 17.45
CA LEU A 138 22.01 11.89 18.63
C LEU A 138 21.72 11.13 19.94
N ALA A 139 20.52 10.57 20.10
CA ALA A 139 20.18 9.77 21.27
C ALA A 139 21.01 8.48 21.36
N THR A 140 21.25 7.80 20.24
CA THR A 140 22.11 6.61 20.19
C THR A 140 23.57 6.93 20.46
N MET A 141 24.08 8.08 19.97
CA MET A 141 25.44 8.54 20.26
C MET A 141 25.59 8.98 21.73
N ALA A 142 24.57 9.61 22.32
CA ALA A 142 24.55 9.97 23.73
C ALA A 142 24.57 8.73 24.65
N GLN A 143 24.02 7.60 24.22
CA GLN A 143 24.13 6.32 24.93
C GLN A 143 25.52 5.64 24.77
N GLN A 144 26.29 6.00 23.75
CA GLN A 144 27.63 5.43 23.48
C GLN A 144 28.78 6.23 24.11
N GLN A 145 28.54 7.43 24.64
CA GLN A 145 29.55 8.11 25.44
C GLN A 145 29.68 7.43 26.81
N PRO A 146 30.90 7.06 27.26
CA PRO A 146 31.11 6.70 28.65
C PRO A 146 30.64 7.87 29.51
N GLN A 147 29.81 7.61 30.53
CA GLN A 147 29.45 8.62 31.52
C GLN A 147 30.73 9.32 32.00
N PRO A 148 30.85 10.66 31.85
CA PRO A 148 31.96 11.40 32.44
C PRO A 148 31.81 11.30 33.95
N GLY A 149 32.54 10.36 34.56
CA GLY A 149 32.39 10.05 35.99
C GLY A 149 32.60 8.59 36.37
N ALA A 150 32.73 7.66 35.43
CA ALA A 150 33.23 6.32 35.75
C ALA A 150 34.72 6.42 36.13
N GLY A 151 34.99 6.72 37.41
CA GLY A 151 36.33 6.68 37.98
C GLY A 151 37.01 5.34 37.74
N PRO A 152 38.35 5.29 37.75
CA PRO A 152 39.09 4.08 37.43
C PRO A 152 38.66 2.93 38.33
N ALA A 153 38.28 1.80 37.73
CA ALA A 153 37.94 0.60 38.46
C ALA A 153 39.13 0.19 39.36
N PRO A 154 38.89 -0.19 40.62
CA PRO A 154 39.96 -0.52 41.55
C PRO A 154 40.70 -1.76 41.06
N LYS A 155 42.03 -1.64 40.93
CA LYS A 155 42.91 -2.79 40.75
C LYS A 155 42.85 -3.62 42.03
N GLN A 156 42.30 -4.84 41.95
CA GLN A 156 42.43 -5.80 43.03
C GLN A 156 43.87 -6.36 43.08
N PRO A 157 44.39 -6.66 44.29
CA PRO A 157 45.73 -7.22 44.49
C PRO A 157 45.85 -8.66 44.00
#